data_AF-A0A525C8R9-F1
#
_entry.id   AF-A0A525C8R9-F1
#
_cell.length_a   1.000
_cell.length_b   1.000
_cell.length_c   1.000
_cell.angle_alpha   90.00
_cell.angle_beta   90.00
_cell.angle_gamma   90.00
#
_symmetry.space_group_name_H-M   'P 1'
#
loop_
_entity.id
_entity.type
_entity.pdbx_description
1 polymer ?
#
loop_
_entity_poly.entity_id
_entity_poly.type
_entity_poly.pdbx_seq_one_letter_code
_entity_poly.pdbx_strand_id
1 'polypeptide(L)'
;MNSNPLANLKDIHLPPPPSIWPLAIGWWLVIGAIVICIIIIIGIGVYRYKTRTKRAALAELKQFNQKFAKSSDYRLLAKETSIFLRRLALSISAKNGAVCGEKWLEYLDSLSPAQPFSTNYREIISEYPYKKECPPFDYSPLLIDIRDIIRRQL
;
A
#
# COMPACT_ATOMS: atom_id res chain seq x y z
N MET A 1 23.31 -92.23 -11.64
CA MET A 1 23.01 -90.89 -12.17
C MET A 1 22.26 -90.14 -11.08
N ASN A 2 22.98 -89.39 -10.24
CA ASN A 2 22.39 -88.70 -9.10
C ASN A 2 21.98 -87.28 -9.52
N SER A 3 20.67 -87.05 -9.59
CA SER A 3 20.08 -85.76 -9.91
C SER A 3 20.40 -84.78 -8.77
N ASN A 4 21.26 -83.79 -9.02
CA ASN A 4 21.61 -82.78 -8.03
C ASN A 4 20.43 -81.81 -7.83
N PRO A 5 19.73 -81.85 -6.69
CA PRO A 5 18.48 -81.09 -6.48
C PRO A 5 18.71 -79.58 -6.36
N LEU A 6 19.97 -79.13 -6.29
CA LEU A 6 20.34 -77.72 -6.15
C LEU A 6 20.47 -77.02 -7.51
N ALA A 7 20.50 -77.76 -8.63
CA ALA A 7 20.61 -77.19 -9.98
C ALA A 7 19.33 -76.48 -10.46
N ASN A 8 18.24 -76.55 -9.70
CA ASN A 8 16.96 -75.94 -10.04
C ASN A 8 16.60 -74.76 -9.11
N LEU A 9 17.57 -74.22 -8.37
CA LEU A 9 17.35 -73.05 -7.53
C LEU A 9 17.32 -71.80 -8.42
N LYS A 10 16.12 -71.35 -8.74
CA LYS A 10 15.88 -70.13 -9.52
C LYS A 10 16.32 -68.90 -8.71
N ASP A 11 17.14 -68.05 -9.30
CA ASP A 11 17.58 -66.78 -8.71
C ASP A 11 16.38 -65.95 -8.23
N ILE A 12 16.49 -65.42 -7.01
CA ILE A 12 15.44 -64.61 -6.37
C ILE A 12 15.48 -63.22 -7.04
N HIS A 13 14.53 -62.94 -7.93
CA HIS A 13 14.30 -61.59 -8.43
C HIS A 13 13.72 -60.72 -7.30
N LEU A 14 14.51 -59.78 -6.79
CA LEU A 14 14.00 -58.76 -5.88
C LEU A 14 13.04 -57.82 -6.64
N PRO A 15 11.87 -57.48 -6.09
CA PRO A 15 11.01 -56.48 -6.70
C PRO A 15 11.72 -55.12 -6.73
N PRO A 16 11.55 -54.33 -7.80
CA PRO A 16 12.06 -52.97 -7.84
C PRO A 16 11.50 -52.16 -6.66
N PRO A 17 12.28 -51.22 -6.10
CA PRO A 17 11.86 -50.45 -4.94
C PRO A 17 10.52 -49.74 -5.22
N PRO A 18 9.64 -49.61 -4.22
CA PRO A 18 8.37 -48.94 -4.41
C PRO A 18 8.62 -47.52 -4.90
N SER A 19 8.11 -47.22 -6.10
CA SER A 19 8.12 -45.86 -6.63
C SER A 19 7.29 -44.98 -5.70
N ILE A 20 7.80 -43.78 -5.38
CA ILE A 20 7.21 -42.81 -4.43
C ILE A 20 5.97 -42.12 -5.05
N TRP A 21 5.19 -42.86 -5.83
CA TRP A 21 4.07 -42.37 -6.62
C TRP A 21 2.85 -43.29 -6.40
N PRO A 22 1.64 -42.73 -6.29
CA PRO A 22 1.28 -41.32 -6.36
C PRO A 22 1.38 -40.72 -4.96
N LEU A 23 1.80 -39.45 -4.84
CA LEU A 23 1.44 -38.68 -3.65
C LEU A 23 -0.08 -38.84 -3.50
N ALA A 24 -0.51 -39.54 -2.45
CA ALA A 24 -1.92 -39.82 -2.22
C ALA A 24 -2.72 -38.51 -2.34
N ILE A 25 -3.93 -38.55 -2.92
CA ILE A 25 -4.77 -37.37 -3.18
C ILE A 25 -4.83 -36.40 -1.98
N GLY A 26 -4.71 -36.90 -0.75
CA GLY A 26 -4.64 -36.10 0.48
C GLY A 26 -3.52 -35.04 0.53
N TRP A 27 -2.39 -35.21 -0.16
CA TRP A 27 -1.35 -34.18 -0.22
C TRP A 27 -1.80 -32.95 -1.01
N TRP A 28 -2.65 -33.13 -2.02
CA TRP A 28 -3.23 -32.00 -2.74
C TRP A 28 -4.15 -31.18 -1.84
N LEU A 29 -4.87 -31.82 -0.91
CA LEU A 29 -5.67 -31.12 0.10
C LEU A 29 -4.76 -30.31 1.05
N VAL A 30 -3.63 -30.88 1.48
CA VAL A 30 -2.66 -30.18 2.34
C VAL A 30 -2.05 -28.97 1.60
N ILE A 31 -1.61 -29.16 0.36
CA ILE A 31 -1.07 -28.07 -0.47
C ILE A 31 -2.14 -26.98 -0.68
N GLY A 32 -3.38 -27.37 -1.00
CA GLY A 32 -4.49 -26.45 -1.16
C GLY A 32 -4.77 -25.65 0.12
N ALA A 33 -4.78 -26.30 1.27
CA ALA A 33 -4.94 -25.64 2.56
C ALA A 33 -3.81 -24.63 2.85
N ILE A 34 -2.56 -24.99 2.55
CA ILE A 34 -1.40 -24.08 2.72
C ILE A 34 -1.55 -22.84 1.83
N VAL A 35 -1.91 -23.02 0.55
CA VAL A 35 -2.10 -21.91 -0.39
C VAL A 35 -3.22 -20.98 0.10
N ILE A 36 -4.35 -21.53 0.55
CA ILE A 36 -5.46 -20.75 1.10
C ILE A 36 -5.01 -19.95 2.34
N CYS A 37 -4.29 -20.59 3.27
CA CYS A 37 -3.75 -19.91 4.45
C CYS A 37 -2.83 -18.75 4.06
N ILE A 38 -1.94 -18.93 3.08
CA ILE A 38 -1.05 -17.87 2.60
C ILE A 38 -1.87 -16.71 2.03
N ILE A 39 -2.87 -16.98 1.19
CA ILE A 39 -3.74 -15.95 0.62
C ILE A 39 -4.46 -15.18 1.72
N ILE A 40 -4.98 -15.86 2.73
CA ILE A 40 -5.66 -15.23 3.87
C ILE A 40 -4.70 -14.33 4.65
N ILE A 41 -3.50 -14.82 4.97
CA ILE A 41 -2.48 -14.06 5.72
C ILE A 41 -2.08 -12.79 4.95
N ILE A 42 -1.82 -12.92 3.64
CA ILE A 42 -1.49 -11.78 2.77
C ILE A 42 -2.67 -10.80 2.71
N GLY A 43 -3.89 -11.31 2.49
CA GLY A 43 -5.10 -10.48 2.41
C GLY A 43 -5.36 -9.68 3.70
N ILE A 44 -5.23 -10.33 4.86
CA ILE A 44 -5.34 -9.66 6.17
C ILE A 44 -4.23 -8.63 6.34
N GLY A 45 -2.98 -8.96 5.97
CA GLY A 45 -1.85 -8.05 6.06
C GLY A 45 -2.07 -6.77 5.24
N VAL A 46 -2.46 -6.92 3.98
CA VAL A 46 -2.76 -5.80 3.07
C VAL A 46 -3.93 -4.97 3.58
N TYR A 47 -5.02 -5.62 4.03
CA TYR A 47 -6.18 -4.93 4.57
C TYR A 47 -5.83 -4.12 5.83
N ARG A 48 -5.07 -4.71 6.76
CA ARG A 48 -4.63 -4.03 7.98
C ARG A 48 -3.68 -2.88 7.69
N TYR A 49 -2.78 -3.03 6.73
CA TYR A 49 -1.88 -1.96 6.33
C TYR A 49 -2.66 -0.77 5.76
N LYS A 50 -3.54 -1.00 4.77
CA LYS A 50 -4.36 0.06 4.17
C LYS A 50 -5.24 0.79 5.20
N THR A 51 -5.95 0.03 6.04
CA THR A 51 -6.82 0.60 7.07
C THR A 51 -6.07 1.41 8.12
N ARG A 52 -4.86 0.98 8.53
CA ARG A 52 -4.01 1.73 9.46
C ARG A 52 -3.51 3.03 8.84
N THR A 53 -3.00 2.99 7.61
CA THR A 53 -2.50 4.18 6.91
C THR A 53 -3.62 5.21 6.70
N LYS A 54 -4.80 4.77 6.26
CA LYS A 54 -5.99 5.64 6.13
C LYS A 54 -6.36 6.30 7.45
N ARG A 55 -6.43 5.52 8.54
CA ARG A 55 -6.79 6.03 9.87
C ARG A 55 -5.74 7.02 10.39
N ALA A 56 -4.46 6.74 10.20
CA ALA A 56 -3.38 7.63 10.60
C ALA A 56 -3.44 8.97 9.84
N ALA A 57 -3.62 8.94 8.51
CA ALA A 57 -3.72 10.15 7.70
C ALA A 57 -4.94 11.01 8.09
N LEU A 58 -6.10 10.39 8.35
CA LEU A 58 -7.28 11.12 8.82
C LEU A 58 -7.11 11.69 10.23
N ALA A 59 -6.45 10.97 11.13
CA ALA A 59 -6.17 11.44 12.48
C ALA A 59 -5.22 12.65 12.46
N GLU A 60 -4.18 12.59 11.64
CA GLU A 60 -3.24 13.69 11.44
C GLU A 60 -3.93 14.92 10.84
N LEU A 61 -4.79 14.75 9.83
CA LEU A 61 -5.59 15.83 9.27
C LEU A 61 -6.51 16.49 10.32
N LYS A 62 -7.10 15.69 11.22
CA LYS A 62 -7.92 16.19 12.32
C LYS A 62 -7.09 16.99 13.33
N GLN A 63 -5.92 16.49 13.71
CA GLN A 63 -5.00 17.20 14.61
C GLN A 63 -4.52 18.51 13.98
N PHE A 64 -4.22 18.50 12.69
CA PHE A 64 -3.86 19.68 11.92
C PHE A 64 -4.97 20.74 11.98
N ASN A 65 -6.21 20.35 11.67
CA ASN A 65 -7.35 21.27 11.75
C ASN A 65 -7.51 21.86 13.17
N GLN A 66 -7.33 21.06 14.22
CA GLN A 66 -7.43 21.55 15.60
C GLN A 66 -6.29 22.51 15.97
N LYS A 67 -5.06 22.22 15.57
CA LYS A 67 -3.87 23.04 15.85
C LYS A 67 -3.99 24.42 15.21
N PHE A 68 -4.55 24.48 14.00
CA PHE A 68 -4.64 25.70 13.21
C PHE A 68 -6.01 26.39 13.24
N ALA A 69 -7.03 25.81 13.90
CA ALA A 69 -8.37 26.39 14.05
C ALA A 69 -8.38 27.83 14.60
N LYS A 70 -7.39 28.20 15.41
CA LYS A 70 -7.27 29.54 16.04
C LYS A 70 -5.93 30.22 15.74
N SER A 71 -5.12 29.65 14.86
CA SER A 71 -3.80 30.18 14.55
C SER A 71 -3.90 31.16 13.40
N SER A 72 -3.32 32.35 13.56
CA SER A 72 -3.20 33.35 12.49
C SER A 72 -1.91 33.22 11.67
N ASP A 73 -1.15 32.13 11.86
CA ASP A 73 0.09 31.88 11.11
C ASP A 73 -0.21 31.10 9.82
N TYR A 74 -0.73 31.82 8.82
CA TYR A 74 -1.10 31.27 7.51
C TYR A 74 0.09 30.71 6.74
N ARG A 75 1.30 31.24 6.98
CA ARG A 75 2.53 30.75 6.36
C ARG A 75 2.91 29.38 6.90
N LEU A 76 2.88 29.21 8.23
CA LEU A 76 3.11 27.91 8.85
C LEU A 76 2.05 26.90 8.41
N LEU A 77 0.80 27.33 8.29
CA LEU A 77 -0.31 26.51 7.80
C LEU A 77 -0.07 26.01 6.36
N ALA A 78 0.29 26.89 5.42
CA ALA A 78 0.60 26.51 4.04
C ALA A 78 1.80 25.55 3.95
N LYS A 79 2.85 25.81 4.74
CA LYS A 79 4.05 24.96 4.78
C LYS A 79 3.74 23.56 5.30
N GLU A 80 3.07 23.45 6.44
CA GLU A 80 2.73 22.16 7.07
C GLU A 80 1.75 21.37 6.20
N THR A 81 0.81 22.05 5.54
CA THR A 81 -0.08 21.45 4.54
C THR A 81 0.70 20.85 3.37
N SER A 82 1.67 21.60 2.84
CA SER A 82 2.52 21.13 1.74
C SER A 82 3.36 19.91 2.13
N ILE A 83 3.91 19.90 3.35
CA ILE A 83 4.64 18.75 3.92
C ILE A 83 3.71 17.55 4.11
N PHE A 84 2.49 17.77 4.60
CA PHE A 84 1.49 16.72 4.77
C PHE A 84 1.11 16.09 3.44
N LEU A 85 0.79 16.89 2.42
CA LEU A 85 0.52 16.41 1.06
C LEU A 85 1.68 15.60 0.50
N ARG A 86 2.93 16.03 0.74
CA ARG A 86 4.13 15.29 0.33
C ARG A 86 4.20 13.90 0.98
N ARG A 87 3.96 13.82 2.28
CA ARG A 87 3.92 12.54 3.01
C ARG A 87 2.76 11.66 2.57
N LEU A 88 1.58 12.24 2.32
CA LEU A 88 0.42 11.55 1.80
C LEU A 88 0.72 10.94 0.43
N ALA A 89 1.28 11.71 -0.50
CA ALA A 89 1.70 11.25 -1.81
C ALA A 89 2.69 10.08 -1.74
N LEU A 90 3.69 10.16 -0.86
CA LEU A 90 4.65 9.08 -0.62
C LEU A 90 3.99 7.81 -0.09
N SER A 91 2.97 7.93 0.77
CA SER A 91 2.23 6.79 1.30
C SER A 91 1.33 6.11 0.26
N ILE A 92 0.87 6.86 -0.75
CA ILE A 92 0.08 6.31 -1.88
C ILE A 92 1.01 5.67 -2.91
N SER A 93 2.09 6.38 -3.30
CA SER A 93 3.03 5.92 -4.33
C SER A 93 4.44 6.43 -4.04
N ALA A 94 5.32 5.50 -3.65
CA ALA A 94 6.74 5.78 -3.41
C ALA A 94 7.45 6.31 -4.68
N LYS A 95 7.04 5.86 -5.88
CA LYS A 95 7.66 6.22 -7.15
C LYS A 95 7.47 7.70 -7.51
N ASN A 96 6.34 8.28 -7.13
CA ASN A 96 5.99 9.66 -7.48
C ASN A 96 6.41 10.66 -6.39
N GLY A 97 7.11 10.19 -5.35
CA GLY A 97 7.61 10.99 -4.24
C GLY A 97 8.69 12.01 -4.58
N ALA A 98 9.28 11.95 -5.77
CA ALA A 98 10.33 12.87 -6.22
C ALA A 98 9.82 13.98 -7.17
N VAL A 99 8.54 13.97 -7.53
CA VAL A 99 7.98 14.92 -8.51
C VAL A 99 7.86 16.32 -7.89
N CYS A 100 8.35 17.36 -8.56
CA CYS A 100 8.39 18.76 -8.07
C CYS A 100 7.79 19.73 -9.10
N GLY A 101 7.46 20.95 -8.66
CA GLY A 101 6.98 22.03 -9.55
C GLY A 101 5.60 21.76 -10.12
N GLU A 102 5.38 22.03 -11.41
CA GLU A 102 4.07 21.83 -12.05
C GLU A 102 3.65 20.36 -12.10
N LYS A 103 4.60 19.45 -12.35
CA LYS A 103 4.34 18.01 -12.35
C LYS A 103 3.83 17.50 -10.99
N TRP A 104 4.16 18.21 -9.90
CA TRP A 104 3.64 17.87 -8.58
C TRP A 104 2.16 18.21 -8.45
N LEU A 105 1.74 19.35 -8.99
CA LEU A 105 0.32 19.74 -9.03
C LEU A 105 -0.48 18.78 -9.91
N GLU A 106 0.02 18.47 -11.11
CA GLU A 106 -0.59 17.48 -12.01
C GLU A 106 -0.73 16.10 -11.33
N TYR A 107 0.27 15.68 -10.56
CA TYR A 107 0.18 14.46 -9.79
C TYR A 107 -0.90 14.53 -8.71
N LEU A 108 -1.00 15.62 -7.95
CA LEU A 108 -2.07 15.80 -6.96
C LEU A 108 -3.45 15.82 -7.61
N ASP A 109 -3.59 16.42 -8.79
CA ASP A 109 -4.82 16.40 -9.56
C ASP A 109 -5.16 15.01 -10.09
N SER A 110 -4.17 14.18 -10.41
CA SER A 110 -4.43 12.77 -10.75
C SER A 110 -5.08 11.98 -9.58
N LEU A 111 -4.90 12.44 -8.34
CA LEU A 111 -5.47 11.80 -7.15
C LEU A 111 -6.95 12.17 -6.93
N SER A 112 -7.43 13.29 -7.50
CA SER A 112 -8.79 13.80 -7.33
C SER A 112 -9.49 14.08 -8.66
N PRO A 113 -10.70 13.56 -8.91
CA PRO A 113 -11.40 13.80 -10.17
C PRO A 113 -11.73 15.29 -10.41
N ALA A 114 -11.81 16.09 -9.35
CA ALA A 114 -12.11 17.52 -9.42
C ALA A 114 -10.90 18.39 -9.79
N GLN A 115 -9.69 17.83 -9.81
CA GLN A 115 -8.43 18.53 -10.13
C GLN A 115 -8.29 19.92 -9.47
N PRO A 116 -8.47 20.04 -8.14
CA PRO A 116 -8.54 21.35 -7.51
C PRO A 116 -7.15 21.98 -7.28
N PHE A 117 -6.05 21.23 -7.41
CA PHE A 117 -4.73 21.68 -6.99
C PHE A 117 -4.01 22.54 -8.03
N SER A 118 -4.09 22.21 -9.33
CA SER A 118 -3.56 23.06 -10.39
C SER A 118 -4.28 24.40 -10.50
N THR A 119 -5.58 24.42 -10.17
CA THR A 119 -6.48 25.54 -10.45
C THR A 119 -6.71 26.43 -9.24
N ASN A 120 -7.14 25.85 -8.11
CA ASN A 120 -7.61 26.63 -6.95
C ASN A 120 -6.52 26.80 -5.88
N TYR A 121 -5.60 25.85 -5.77
CA TYR A 121 -4.62 25.81 -4.67
C TYR A 121 -3.16 25.95 -5.10
N ARG A 122 -2.92 26.29 -6.37
CA ARG A 122 -1.58 26.43 -6.95
C ARG A 122 -0.72 27.36 -6.11
N GLU A 123 -1.17 28.60 -5.91
CA GLU A 123 -0.43 29.61 -5.15
C GLU A 123 -0.18 29.21 -3.69
N ILE A 124 -1.17 28.57 -3.05
CA ILE A 124 -1.09 28.14 -1.64
C ILE A 124 -0.04 27.04 -1.44
N ILE A 125 0.12 26.13 -2.41
CA ILE A 125 1.01 24.97 -2.29
C ILE A 125 2.41 25.30 -2.85
N SER A 126 2.50 26.07 -3.93
CA SER A 126 3.79 26.36 -4.58
C SER A 126 4.45 27.65 -4.09
N GLU A 127 3.70 28.70 -3.79
CA GLU A 127 4.27 30.03 -3.52
C GLU A 127 4.27 30.41 -2.04
N TYR A 128 3.15 30.15 -1.35
CA TYR A 128 2.95 30.61 0.03
C TYR A 128 3.94 30.02 1.06
N PRO A 129 4.45 28.78 0.93
CA PRO A 129 5.49 28.28 1.83
C PRO A 129 6.80 29.09 1.78
N TYR A 130 7.05 29.78 0.67
CA TYR A 130 8.31 30.48 0.38
C TYR A 130 8.18 32.02 0.43
N LYS A 131 6.97 32.58 0.35
CA LYS A 131 6.76 34.02 0.55
C LYS A 131 6.92 34.42 2.03
N LYS A 132 7.45 35.62 2.25
CA LYS A 132 7.70 36.19 3.59
C LYS A 132 6.40 36.69 4.24
N GLU A 133 5.51 37.22 3.43
CA GLU A 133 4.15 37.65 3.80
C GLU A 133 3.15 36.76 3.08
N CYS A 134 2.23 36.17 3.85
CA CYS A 134 1.20 35.28 3.33
C CYS A 134 -0.15 35.92 3.61
N PRO A 135 -0.97 36.20 2.58
CA PRO A 135 -2.30 36.73 2.80
C PRO A 135 -3.16 35.72 3.55
N PRO A 136 -4.12 36.17 4.37
CA PRO A 136 -5.09 35.27 4.99
C PRO A 136 -5.90 34.56 3.90
N PHE A 137 -6.01 33.24 4.00
CA PHE A 137 -6.79 32.42 3.09
C PHE A 137 -7.66 31.42 3.86
N ASP A 138 -8.79 31.04 3.28
CA ASP A 138 -9.62 29.98 3.85
C ASP A 138 -9.04 28.61 3.49
N TYR A 139 -8.63 27.87 4.52
CA TYR A 139 -8.05 26.53 4.40
C TYR A 139 -9.10 25.41 4.51
N SER A 140 -10.34 25.75 4.86
CA SER A 140 -11.45 24.80 5.01
C SER A 140 -11.74 23.98 3.74
N PRO A 141 -11.88 24.59 2.53
CA PRO A 141 -12.17 23.82 1.32
C PRO A 141 -11.02 22.87 0.96
N LEU A 142 -9.77 23.32 1.16
CA LEU A 142 -8.58 22.50 0.94
C LEU A 142 -8.57 21.25 1.84
N LEU A 143 -8.99 21.37 3.11
CA LEU A 143 -9.07 20.21 4.01
C LEU A 143 -10.18 19.23 3.62
N ILE A 144 -11.25 19.68 2.97
CA ILE A 144 -12.30 18.80 2.44
C ILE A 144 -11.74 17.99 1.27
N ASP A 145 -11.07 18.64 0.33
CA ASP A 145 -10.49 17.96 -0.84
C ASP A 145 -9.41 16.94 -0.45
N ILE A 146 -8.54 17.28 0.51
CA ILE A 146 -7.54 16.36 1.05
C ILE A 146 -8.20 15.14 1.71
N ARG A 147 -9.27 15.35 2.48
CA ARG A 147 -10.00 14.26 3.13
C ARG A 147 -10.61 13.31 2.12
N ASP A 148 -11.15 13.83 1.04
CA ASP A 148 -11.75 13.01 -0.01
C ASP A 148 -10.69 12.22 -0.80
N ILE A 149 -9.50 12.79 -1.02
CA ILE A 149 -8.34 12.03 -1.54
C ILE A 149 -7.98 10.88 -0.60
N ILE A 150 -7.85 11.13 0.70
CA ILE A 150 -7.52 10.08 1.69
C ILE A 150 -8.58 8.98 1.67
N ARG A 151 -9.86 9.33 1.53
CA ARG A 151 -10.93 8.33 1.47
C ARG A 151 -10.88 7.46 0.21
N ARG A 152 -10.43 8.04 -0.91
CA ARG A 152 -10.44 7.39 -2.23
C ARG A 152 -9.18 6.58 -2.49
N GLN A 153 -8.01 7.07 -2.07
CA GLN A 153 -6.71 6.48 -2.41
C GLN A 153 -6.19 5.48 -1.36
N LEU A 154 -6.59 5.62 -0.09
CA LEU A 154 -6.18 4.75 1.03
C LEU A 154 -7.35 3.88 1.53
#